data_AF-A0A0S4R0J6-F1
#
_entry.id   AF-A0A0S4R0J6-F1
#
_cell.length_a   1.000
_cell.length_b   1.000
_cell.length_c   1.000
_cell.angle_alpha   90.00
_cell.angle_beta   90.00
_cell.angle_gamma   90.00
#
_symmetry.space_group_name_H-M   'P 1'
#
loop_
_entity.id
_entity.type
_entity.pdbx_description
1 polymer ?
#
loop_
_entity_poly.entity_id
_entity_poly.type
_entity_poly.pdbx_seq_one_letter_code
_entity_poly.pdbx_strand_id
1 'polypeptide(L)'
;MRIQLDFSQYYTLKHCLAFLRFLPIRTKRSQRERTRELFLDARDAWRGALEDEIETETRAIFPAAAYLDVEVYNDELGGPRGRLIAVNTDAGAAADDHHAINEILADLLNDWATTANVDSTKIYFSMLPDLGQPAKMKGLSWVMRAL
;
A
#
# COMPACT_ATOMS: atom_id res chain seq x y z
N MET A 1 -25.41 19.58 4.99
CA MET A 1 -24.29 20.55 5.06
C MET A 1 -23.03 19.75 5.33
N ARG A 2 -22.00 19.94 4.49
CA ARG A 2 -20.86 19.04 4.28
C ARG A 2 -20.00 18.89 5.54
N ILE A 3 -19.68 17.65 5.91
CA ILE A 3 -18.56 17.36 6.81
C ILE A 3 -17.34 17.16 5.90
N GLN A 4 -16.47 18.15 5.86
CA GLN A 4 -15.10 17.98 5.37
C GLN A 4 -14.39 17.02 6.33
N LEU A 5 -13.96 15.88 5.83
CA LEU A 5 -13.00 15.04 6.53
C LEU A 5 -11.62 15.50 6.09
N ASP A 6 -10.99 16.32 6.93
CA ASP A 6 -9.58 16.67 6.79
C ASP A 6 -8.73 15.41 7.01
N PHE A 7 -7.95 15.07 5.98
CA PHE A 7 -6.97 13.99 5.90
C PHE A 7 -5.74 14.29 6.77
N SER A 8 -5.93 14.45 8.07
CA SER A 8 -4.82 14.72 8.99
C SER A 8 -5.00 13.97 10.29
N GLN A 9 -5.13 12.63 10.23
CA GLN A 9 -5.22 11.83 11.44
C GLN A 9 -4.44 10.51 11.35
N TYR A 10 -3.11 10.60 11.54
CA TYR A 10 -2.34 9.57 12.24
C TYR A 10 -2.90 9.42 13.67
N TYR A 11 -3.96 8.63 13.86
CA TYR A 11 -4.56 8.42 15.17
C TYR A 11 -4.50 6.94 15.55
N THR A 12 -3.47 6.68 16.36
CA THR A 12 -3.24 5.52 17.22
C THR A 12 -4.49 4.69 17.60
N LEU A 13 -4.32 3.36 17.56
CA LEU A 13 -5.21 2.27 17.99
C LEU A 13 -6.07 2.52 19.25
N LYS A 14 -5.68 3.46 20.13
CA LYS A 14 -6.44 3.87 21.31
C LYS A 14 -7.81 4.49 20.99
N HIS A 15 -7.99 5.15 19.84
CA HIS A 15 -9.25 5.82 19.50
C HIS A 15 -10.35 4.86 19.03
N CYS A 16 -9.99 3.73 18.42
CA CYS A 16 -10.97 2.72 17.98
C CYS A 16 -11.73 2.08 19.16
N LEU A 17 -11.06 1.90 20.31
CA LEU A 17 -11.67 1.31 21.50
C LEU A 17 -12.67 2.24 22.20
N ALA A 18 -12.47 3.56 22.14
CA ALA A 18 -13.33 4.53 22.81
C ALA A 18 -14.70 4.69 22.11
N PHE A 19 -14.75 4.54 20.79
CA PHE A 19 -15.98 4.67 20.00
C PHE A 19 -16.97 3.50 20.23
N LEU A 20 -16.49 2.34 20.69
CA LEU A 20 -17.31 1.15 20.95
C LEU A 20 -18.21 1.28 22.20
N ARG A 21 -17.99 2.29 23.05
CA ARG A 21 -18.65 2.39 24.37
C ARG A 21 -20.02 3.08 24.35
N PHE A 22 -20.44 3.67 23.22
CA PHE A 22 -21.64 4.53 23.15
C PHE A 22 -22.73 4.08 22.16
N LEU A 23 -22.68 2.84 21.67
CA LEU A 23 -23.67 2.35 20.69
C LEU A 23 -24.86 1.65 21.36
N PRO A 24 -26.10 1.86 20.87
CA PRO A 24 -27.32 1.29 21.45
C PRO A 24 -27.26 -0.24 21.47
N ILE A 25 -27.98 -0.88 22.41
CA ILE A 25 -27.99 -2.33 22.62
C ILE A 25 -28.30 -3.04 21.30
N ARG A 26 -27.23 -3.49 20.66
CA ARG A 26 -27.22 -4.23 19.41
C ARG A 26 -27.21 -5.71 19.76
N THR A 27 -27.87 -6.55 18.97
CA THR A 27 -27.80 -7.99 19.17
C THR A 27 -26.34 -8.43 19.07
N LYS A 28 -25.92 -9.44 19.87
CA LYS A 28 -24.55 -9.97 19.85
C LYS A 28 -24.06 -10.30 18.42
N ARG A 29 -24.99 -10.73 17.54
CA ARG A 29 -24.73 -11.00 16.13
C ARG A 29 -24.34 -9.74 15.35
N SER A 30 -25.11 -8.67 15.46
CA SER A 30 -24.81 -7.40 14.77
C SER A 30 -23.54 -6.72 15.31
N GLN A 31 -23.19 -6.94 16.58
CA GLN A 31 -21.91 -6.47 17.14
C GLN A 31 -20.73 -7.27 16.57
N ARG A 32 -20.85 -8.61 16.49
CA ARG A 32 -19.84 -9.49 15.88
C ARG A 32 -19.59 -9.15 14.41
N GLU A 33 -20.64 -8.93 13.64
CA GLU A 33 -20.56 -8.58 12.21
C GLU A 33 -19.82 -7.23 12.03
N ARG A 34 -20.20 -6.21 12.81
CA ARG A 34 -19.51 -4.91 12.78
C ARG A 34 -18.04 -4.99 13.19
N THR A 35 -17.71 -5.75 14.23
CA THR A 35 -16.31 -5.93 14.65
C THR A 35 -15.51 -6.63 13.55
N ARG A 36 -16.10 -7.61 12.85
CA ARG A 36 -15.46 -8.28 11.73
C ARG A 36 -15.17 -7.30 10.58
N GLU A 37 -16.14 -6.45 10.22
CA GLU A 37 -15.95 -5.42 9.20
C GLU A 37 -14.80 -4.49 9.53
N LEU A 38 -14.79 -3.93 10.75
CA LEU A 38 -13.71 -3.04 11.21
C LEU A 38 -12.33 -3.71 11.19
N PHE A 39 -12.27 -5.01 11.52
CA PHE A 39 -11.02 -5.77 11.44
C PHE A 39 -10.55 -5.95 9.99
N LEU A 40 -11.46 -6.24 9.07
CA LEU A 40 -11.13 -6.36 7.64
C LEU A 40 -10.67 -5.03 7.07
N ASP A 41 -11.35 -3.93 7.40
CA ASP A 41 -10.95 -2.59 6.97
C ASP A 41 -9.55 -2.23 7.49
N ALA A 42 -9.27 -2.53 8.77
CA ALA A 42 -7.96 -2.28 9.37
C ALA A 42 -6.86 -3.16 8.75
N ARG A 43 -7.17 -4.43 8.46
CA ARG A 43 -6.26 -5.35 7.78
C ARG A 43 -5.94 -4.86 6.37
N ASP A 44 -6.96 -4.44 5.62
CA ASP A 44 -6.79 -3.98 4.24
C ASP A 44 -6.03 -2.64 4.20
N ALA A 45 -6.28 -1.74 5.15
CA ALA A 45 -5.51 -0.51 5.30
C ALA A 45 -4.04 -0.79 5.67
N TRP A 46 -3.78 -1.75 6.55
CA TRP A 46 -2.41 -2.15 6.89
C TRP A 46 -1.70 -2.80 5.70
N ARG A 47 -2.39 -3.68 4.96
CA ARG A 47 -1.85 -4.27 3.74
C ARG A 47 -1.44 -3.17 2.73
N GLY A 48 -2.31 -2.19 2.49
CA GLY A 48 -2.00 -1.08 1.58
C GLY A 48 -0.74 -0.30 2.00
N ALA A 49 -0.60 0.01 3.30
CA ALA A 49 0.59 0.69 3.81
C ALA A 49 1.88 -0.13 3.62
N LEU A 50 1.81 -1.46 3.79
CA LEU A 50 2.94 -2.35 3.52
C LEU A 50 3.28 -2.40 2.03
N GLU A 51 2.27 -2.43 1.15
CA GLU A 51 2.48 -2.43 -0.31
C GLU A 51 3.14 -1.12 -0.77
N ASP A 52 2.77 0.02 -0.20
CA ASP A 52 3.39 1.33 -0.47
C ASP A 52 4.86 1.37 0.00
N GLU A 53 5.16 0.79 1.17
CA GLU A 53 6.53 0.70 1.70
C GLU A 53 7.39 -0.23 0.85
N ILE A 54 6.86 -1.41 0.51
CA ILE A 54 7.50 -2.37 -0.40
C ILE A 54 7.79 -1.73 -1.76
N GLU A 55 6.84 -0.97 -2.32
CA GLU A 55 7.04 -0.22 -3.56
C GLU A 55 8.20 0.77 -3.43
N THR A 56 8.20 1.57 -2.36
CA THR A 56 9.20 2.61 -2.11
C THR A 56 10.60 2.01 -2.03
N GLU A 57 10.78 0.98 -1.21
CA GLU A 57 12.05 0.29 -1.03
C GLU A 57 12.50 -0.41 -2.31
N THR A 58 11.57 -1.04 -3.03
CA THR A 58 11.91 -1.69 -4.31
C THR A 58 12.37 -0.68 -5.34
N ARG A 59 11.64 0.43 -5.52
CA ARG A 59 11.95 1.45 -6.54
C ARG A 59 13.17 2.29 -6.21
N ALA A 60 13.57 2.37 -4.94
CA ALA A 60 14.84 2.97 -4.55
C ALA A 60 16.05 2.26 -5.18
N ILE A 61 15.95 0.93 -5.35
CA ILE A 61 17.01 0.10 -5.93
C ILE A 61 16.74 -0.18 -7.42
N PHE A 62 15.48 -0.40 -7.78
CA PHE A 62 15.05 -0.76 -9.11
C PHE A 62 13.90 0.16 -9.59
N PRO A 63 14.21 1.38 -10.07
CA PRO A 63 13.20 2.39 -10.41
C PRO A 63 12.19 1.96 -11.49
N ALA A 64 12.57 1.01 -12.35
CA ALA A 64 11.71 0.48 -13.41
C ALA A 64 10.73 -0.60 -12.93
N ALA A 65 10.74 -0.96 -11.63
CA ALA A 65 9.84 -1.97 -11.08
C ALA A 65 8.37 -1.57 -11.26
N ALA A 66 7.59 -2.51 -11.80
CA ALA A 66 6.15 -2.40 -12.00
C ALA A 66 5.36 -3.29 -11.04
N TYR A 67 5.87 -4.50 -10.76
CA TYR A 67 5.26 -5.41 -9.78
C TYR A 67 6.28 -6.43 -9.27
N LEU A 68 5.96 -7.03 -8.12
CA LEU A 68 6.69 -8.16 -7.56
C LEU A 68 5.89 -9.44 -7.75
N ASP A 69 6.55 -10.50 -8.18
CA ASP A 69 6.04 -11.86 -8.00
C ASP A 69 6.47 -12.33 -6.61
N VAL A 70 5.52 -12.77 -5.82
CA VAL A 70 5.71 -13.16 -4.42
C VAL A 70 5.03 -14.50 -4.15
N GLU A 71 5.51 -15.20 -3.14
CA GLU A 71 4.91 -16.44 -2.63
C GLU A 71 4.56 -16.26 -1.15
N VAL A 72 3.35 -16.67 -0.77
CA VAL A 72 2.92 -16.77 0.62
C VAL A 72 2.93 -18.25 1.03
N TYR A 73 3.68 -18.58 2.07
CA TYR A 73 3.79 -19.93 2.60
C TYR A 73 3.77 -19.93 4.13
N ASN A 74 3.58 -21.10 4.75
CA ASN A 74 3.68 -21.24 6.20
C ASN A 74 5.05 -21.80 6.57
N ASP A 75 5.70 -21.22 7.58
CA ASP A 75 6.92 -21.78 8.15
C ASP A 75 6.65 -23.05 8.98
N GLU A 76 7.72 -23.62 9.54
CA GLU A 76 7.66 -24.83 10.37
C GLU A 76 6.79 -24.68 11.62
N LEU A 77 6.53 -23.43 12.05
CA LEU A 77 5.66 -23.11 13.20
C LEU A 77 4.23 -22.76 12.75
N GLY A 78 3.93 -22.83 11.45
CA GLY A 78 2.64 -22.46 10.88
C GLY A 78 2.43 -20.94 10.75
N GLY A 79 3.48 -20.13 10.91
CA GLY A 79 3.43 -18.69 10.72
C GLY A 79 3.46 -18.32 9.24
N PRO A 80 2.61 -17.40 8.78
CA PRO A 80 2.65 -16.95 7.39
C PRO A 80 3.95 -16.19 7.10
N ARG A 81 4.58 -16.52 5.98
CA ARG A 81 5.82 -15.93 5.47
C ARG A 81 5.64 -15.53 4.03
N GLY A 82 6.28 -14.42 3.67
CA GLY A 82 6.33 -13.94 2.30
C GLY A 82 7.72 -14.11 1.74
N ARG A 83 7.81 -14.50 0.46
CA ARG A 83 9.08 -14.61 -0.25
C ARG A 83 8.99 -13.90 -1.59
N LEU A 84 10.01 -13.13 -1.92
CA LEU A 84 10.17 -12.56 -3.24
C LEU A 84 10.60 -13.65 -4.23
N ILE A 85 9.88 -13.75 -5.35
CA ILE A 85 10.18 -14.66 -6.46
C ILE A 85 10.87 -13.90 -7.59
N ALA A 86 10.34 -12.75 -7.98
CA ALA A 86 10.93 -11.93 -9.04
C ALA A 86 10.49 -10.46 -8.93
N VAL A 87 11.35 -9.57 -9.45
CA VAL A 87 11.03 -8.16 -9.67
C VAL A 87 10.75 -7.96 -11.16
N ASN A 88 9.59 -7.42 -11.51
CA ASN A 88 9.16 -7.32 -12.90
C ASN A 88 8.99 -5.87 -13.33
N THR A 89 9.17 -5.63 -14.63
CA THR A 89 8.94 -4.34 -15.30
C THR A 89 7.87 -4.50 -16.38
N ASP A 90 7.29 -3.38 -16.84
CA ASP A 90 6.37 -3.38 -17.99
C ASP A 90 7.04 -3.85 -19.29
N ALA A 91 8.37 -3.78 -19.37
CA ALA A 91 9.16 -4.25 -20.51
C ALA A 91 9.48 -5.76 -20.45
N GLY A 92 9.11 -6.44 -19.36
CA GLY A 92 9.40 -7.86 -19.11
C GLY A 92 10.05 -8.12 -17.76
N ALA A 93 10.34 -9.40 -17.49
CA ALA A 93 10.98 -9.85 -16.27
C ALA A 93 12.44 -9.36 -16.18
N ALA A 94 12.85 -8.88 -15.01
CA ALA A 94 14.24 -8.55 -14.73
C ALA A 94 14.91 -9.69 -13.95
N ALA A 95 16.02 -10.23 -14.45
CA ALA A 95 16.95 -11.09 -13.73
C ALA A 95 18.34 -10.40 -13.77
N ASP A 96 19.21 -10.43 -12.75
CA ASP A 96 19.68 -11.63 -12.07
C ASP A 96 20.23 -11.37 -10.63
N ASP A 97 20.03 -10.18 -10.06
CA ASP A 97 20.63 -9.82 -8.76
C ASP A 97 19.69 -8.99 -7.87
N HIS A 98 18.51 -9.55 -7.60
CA HIS A 98 17.53 -9.00 -6.65
C HIS A 98 17.85 -9.37 -5.20
N HIS A 99 19.08 -9.82 -4.90
CA HIS A 99 19.49 -10.22 -3.55
C HIS A 99 19.37 -9.07 -2.56
N ALA A 100 19.82 -7.87 -2.95
CA ALA A 100 19.70 -6.67 -2.13
C ALA A 100 18.24 -6.30 -1.83
N ILE A 101 17.34 -6.45 -2.82
CA ILE A 101 15.91 -6.21 -2.64
C ILE A 101 15.33 -7.27 -1.70
N ASN A 102 15.70 -8.53 -1.86
CA ASN A 102 15.20 -9.62 -1.03
C ASN A 102 15.60 -9.46 0.44
N GLU A 103 16.83 -9.00 0.74
CA GLU A 103 17.26 -8.74 2.11
C GLU A 103 16.47 -7.60 2.76
N ILE A 104 16.22 -6.51 2.04
CA ILE A 104 15.47 -5.36 2.56
C ILE A 104 13.99 -5.71 2.73
N LEU A 105 13.41 -6.42 1.78
CA LEU A 105 11.99 -6.75 1.79
C LEU A 105 11.64 -7.95 2.67
N ALA A 106 12.60 -8.73 3.17
CA ALA A 106 12.31 -9.98 3.89
C ALA A 106 11.32 -9.78 5.06
N ASP A 107 11.55 -8.77 5.90
CA ASP A 107 10.67 -8.47 7.03
C ASP A 107 9.33 -7.89 6.55
N LEU A 108 9.36 -6.98 5.56
CA LEU A 108 8.14 -6.39 4.99
C LEU A 108 7.25 -7.44 4.31
N LEU A 109 7.82 -8.43 3.64
CA LEU A 109 7.10 -9.52 3.00
C LEU A 109 6.53 -10.50 4.02
N ASN A 110 7.23 -10.74 5.13
CA ASN A 110 6.69 -11.51 6.25
C ASN A 110 5.50 -10.81 6.89
N ASP A 111 5.61 -9.52 7.15
CA ASP A 111 4.51 -8.74 7.70
C ASP A 111 3.34 -8.65 6.70
N TRP A 112 3.62 -8.46 5.42
CA TRP A 112 2.61 -8.47 4.36
C TRP A 112 1.90 -9.82 4.29
N ALA A 113 2.62 -10.94 4.39
CA ALA A 113 2.05 -12.28 4.38
C ALA A 113 1.03 -12.53 5.50
N THR A 114 1.15 -11.85 6.65
CA THR A 114 0.17 -11.94 7.75
C THR A 114 -1.19 -11.33 7.37
N THR A 115 -1.18 -10.38 6.44
CA THR A 115 -2.37 -9.71 5.94
C THR A 115 -2.83 -10.27 4.60
N ALA A 116 -1.94 -10.89 3.82
CA ALA A 116 -2.15 -11.47 2.49
C ALA A 116 -3.08 -12.70 2.50
N ASN A 117 -3.62 -13.07 1.33
CA ASN A 117 -4.21 -14.42 1.18
C ASN A 117 -3.07 -15.41 0.82
N VAL A 118 -3.23 -16.68 1.14
CA VAL A 118 -2.25 -17.72 0.77
C VAL A 118 -2.09 -17.84 -0.75
N ASP A 119 -3.14 -17.51 -1.51
CA ASP A 119 -3.12 -17.50 -2.98
C ASP A 119 -2.59 -16.18 -3.58
N SER A 120 -2.15 -15.23 -2.75
CA SER A 120 -1.60 -13.96 -3.23
C SER A 120 -0.23 -14.20 -3.87
N THR A 121 -0.13 -13.87 -5.16
CA THR A 121 1.05 -14.13 -5.98
C THR A 121 1.77 -12.86 -6.44
N LYS A 122 1.15 -11.69 -6.29
CA LYS A 122 1.65 -10.42 -6.85
C LYS A 122 1.39 -9.23 -5.94
N ILE A 123 2.34 -8.29 -5.95
CA ILE A 123 2.21 -6.94 -5.40
C ILE A 123 2.40 -5.96 -6.55
N TYR A 124 1.38 -5.17 -6.86
CA TYR A 124 1.41 -4.20 -7.96
C TYR A 124 1.81 -2.82 -7.44
N PHE A 125 2.72 -2.17 -8.15
CA PHE A 125 3.12 -0.82 -7.81
C PHE A 125 2.24 0.20 -8.52
N SER A 126 2.03 1.33 -7.86
CA SER A 126 1.33 2.47 -8.44
C SER A 126 2.09 2.96 -9.68
N MET A 127 1.36 3.34 -10.75
CA MET A 127 2.02 4.05 -11.85
C MET A 127 2.46 5.41 -11.30
N LEU A 128 3.76 5.69 -11.32
CA LEU A 128 4.23 7.05 -11.10
C LEU A 128 3.52 7.94 -12.14
N PRO A 129 2.79 9.00 -11.74
CA PRO A 129 2.29 9.94 -12.73
C PRO A 129 3.51 10.47 -13.49
N ASP A 130 3.50 10.33 -14.82
CA ASP A 130 4.48 10.97 -15.69
C ASP A 130 4.50 12.43 -15.29
N LEU A 131 5.57 12.87 -14.61
CA LEU A 131 5.80 14.26 -14.26
C LEU A 131 6.05 14.94 -15.60
N GLY A 132 4.93 15.31 -16.25
CA GLY A 132 4.88 15.77 -17.61
C GLY A 132 5.98 16.79 -17.84
N GLN A 133 6.71 16.58 -18.94
CA GLN A 133 7.63 17.54 -19.53
C GLN A 133 7.17 18.97 -19.23
N PRO A 134 8.07 19.89 -18.80
CA PRO A 134 7.67 21.25 -18.47
C PRO A 134 6.86 21.80 -19.62
N ALA A 135 5.57 22.07 -19.35
CA ALA A 135 4.66 22.61 -20.33
C ALA A 135 5.35 23.81 -20.97
N LYS A 136 5.66 23.69 -22.27
CA LYS A 136 6.13 24.82 -23.07
C LYS A 136 5.05 25.89 -23.00
N MET A 137 5.13 26.82 -22.04
CA MET A 137 4.47 28.11 -22.11
C MET A 137 5.14 28.89 -23.24
N LYS A 138 4.75 28.58 -24.47
CA LYS A 138 4.98 29.46 -25.62
C LYS A 138 3.72 30.27 -25.83
N GLY A 139 3.83 31.57 -25.53
CA GLY A 139 3.02 32.58 -26.21
C GLY A 139 1.81 33.10 -25.46
N LEU A 140 2.03 33.87 -24.39
CA LEU A 140 1.16 35.01 -24.10
C LEU A 140 2.03 36.26 -24.06
N SER A 141 2.19 36.84 -25.25
CA SER A 141 2.68 38.20 -25.46
C SER A 141 1.67 39.16 -24.85
N TRP A 142 2.00 39.76 -23.71
CA TRP A 142 1.31 40.95 -23.22
C TRP A 142 1.99 42.17 -23.84
N VAL A 143 1.37 42.69 -24.90
CA VAL A 143 1.65 44.04 -25.40
C VAL A 143 1.17 45.03 -24.32
N MET A 144 2.11 45.58 -23.55
CA MET A 144 1.88 46.83 -22.82
C MET A 144 1.86 47.97 -23.84
N ARG A 145 0.68 48.53 -24.12
CA ARG A 145 0.56 49.91 -24.59
C ARG A 145 0.75 50.82 -23.38
N ALA A 146 1.87 51.53 -23.35
CA ALA A 146 2.00 52.78 -22.61
C ALA A 146 1.46 53.93 -23.47
N LEU A 147 1.00 54.97 -22.78
CA LEU A 147 0.40 56.23 -23.22
C LEU A 147 0.98 56.84 -24.50
#